data_AF-A0A4U7N5Y5-F1
#
_entry.id   AF-A0A4U7N5Y5-F1
#
_cell.length_a   1.000
_cell.length_b   1.000
_cell.length_c   1.000
_cell.angle_alpha   90.00
_cell.angle_beta   90.00
_cell.angle_gamma   90.00
#
_symmetry.space_group_name_H-M   'P 1'
#
loop_
_entity.id
_entity.type
_entity.pdbx_description
1 polymer ?
#
loop_
_entity_poly.entity_id
_entity_poly.type
_entity_poly.pdbx_seq_one_letter_code
_entity_poly.pdbx_strand_id
1 'polypeptide(L)' 'MSVKIDGWLPYALPVLGGLLGVSYVNMVLQAFVNPVLAIVIGVVAGRILAFGIGKLLRPKR' A
#
# COMPACT_ATOMS: atom_id res chain seq x y z
N MET A 1 -9.67 -6.35 21.19
CA MET A 1 -9.48 -5.18 20.29
C MET A 1 -9.13 -5.54 18.82
N SER A 2 -9.08 -6.81 18.42
CA SER A 2 -8.59 -7.23 17.08
C SER A 2 -9.52 -6.92 15.89
N VAL A 3 -10.83 -6.79 16.13
CA VAL A 3 -11.86 -6.80 15.05
C VAL A 3 -11.77 -5.59 14.11
N LYS A 4 -11.21 -4.46 14.56
CA LYS A 4 -11.16 -3.25 13.73
C LYS A 4 -10.06 -3.31 12.67
N ILE A 5 -8.86 -3.79 13.02
CA ILE A 5 -7.68 -3.74 12.13
C ILE A 5 -7.90 -4.57 10.87
N ASP A 6 -8.46 -5.78 11.00
CA ASP A 6 -8.72 -6.66 9.85
C ASP A 6 -9.71 -6.06 8.84
N GLY A 7 -10.59 -5.16 9.28
CA GLY A 7 -11.63 -4.56 8.44
C GLY A 7 -11.16 -3.37 7.61
N TRP A 8 -10.31 -2.50 8.14
CA TRP A 8 -9.89 -1.26 7.46
C TRP A 8 -8.49 -1.33 6.84
N LEU A 9 -7.60 -2.17 7.38
CA LEU A 9 -6.22 -2.32 6.93
C LEU A 9 -6.06 -2.69 5.43
N PRO A 10 -6.84 -3.63 4.86
CA PRO A 10 -6.74 -3.96 3.43
C PRO A 10 -7.22 -2.85 2.49
N TYR A 11 -7.90 -1.83 3.01
CA TYR A 11 -8.33 -0.66 2.24
C TYR A 11 -7.41 0.54 2.45
N ALA A 12 -6.96 0.80 3.69
CA ALA A 12 -6.12 1.94 3.99
C ALA A 12 -4.69 1.80 3.45
N LEU A 13 -4.08 0.62 3.54
CA LEU A 13 -2.70 0.42 3.10
C LEU A 13 -2.49 0.59 1.58
N PRO A 14 -3.38 0.08 0.70
CA PRO A 14 -3.28 0.38 -0.73
C PRO A 14 -3.44 1.87 -1.04
N VAL A 15 -4.34 2.57 -0.35
CA VAL A 15 -4.58 4.01 -0.55
C VAL A 15 -3.36 4.82 -0.11
N LEU A 16 -2.77 4.49 1.05
CA LEU A 16 -1.52 5.10 1.52
C LEU A 16 -0.34 4.79 0.60
N GLY A 17 -0.24 3.56 0.10
CA GLY A 17 0.77 3.16 -0.90
C GLY A 17 0.63 3.93 -2.21
N GLY A 18 -0.60 4.14 -2.69
CA GLY A 18 -0.87 4.98 -3.85
C GLY A 18 -0.52 6.45 -3.63
N LEU A 19 -0.86 7.01 -2.46
CA LEU A 19 -0.49 8.38 -2.09
C LEU A 19 1.03 8.57 -2.04
N LEU A 20 1.78 7.61 -1.48
CA LEU A 20 3.24 7.63 -1.49
C LEU A 20 3.82 7.55 -2.91
N GLY A 21 3.19 6.76 -3.79
CA GLY A 21 3.54 6.72 -5.22
C GLY A 21 3.32 8.07 -5.91
N VAL A 22 2.20 8.73 -5.63
CA VAL A 22 1.90 10.09 -6.14
C VAL A 22 2.91 11.11 -5.62
N SER A 23 3.21 11.11 -4.32
CA SER A 23 4.18 12.05 -3.75
C SER A 23 5.59 11.84 -4.31
N TYR A 24 5.98 10.58 -4.52
CA TYR A 24 7.28 10.23 -5.11
C TYR A 24 7.42 10.77 -6.53
N VAL A 25 6.40 10.58 -7.38
CA VAL A 25 6.41 11.08 -8.77
C VAL A 25 6.47 12.62 -8.81
N ASN A 26 5.80 13.30 -7.87
CA ASN A 26 5.82 14.77 -7.81
C ASN A 26 7.16 15.33 -7.30
N MET A 27 7.86 14.60 -6.41
CA MET A 27 9.18 15.00 -5.91
C MET A 27 10.31 14.66 -6.89
N VAL A 28 10.18 13.55 -7.62
CA VAL A 28 11.18 13.05 -8.58
C VAL A 28 10.65 13.25 -10.00
N LEU A 29 10.42 14.51 -10.37
CA LEU A 29 9.86 14.91 -11.67
C LEU A 29 10.76 14.50 -12.86
N GLN A 30 12.03 14.15 -12.60
CA GLN A 30 13.06 13.85 -13.60
C GLN A 30 13.28 12.35 -13.89
N ALA A 31 12.65 11.44 -13.14
CA ALA A 31 12.72 10.03 -13.49
C ALA A 31 11.69 9.74 -14.58
N PHE A 32 12.15 9.46 -15.80
CA PHE A 32 11.39 9.01 -16.98
C PHE A 32 10.54 7.71 -16.77
N VAL A 33 10.28 7.31 -15.53
CA VAL A 33 9.38 6.22 -15.20
C VAL A 33 7.96 6.74 -15.34
N ASN A 34 7.17 6.08 -16.20
CA ASN A 34 5.76 6.41 -16.41
C ASN A 34 5.06 6.66 -15.05
N PRO A 35 4.52 7.86 -14.79
CA PRO A 35 3.90 8.27 -13.53
C PRO A 35 2.90 7.24 -12.99
N VAL A 36 2.10 6.69 -13.91
CA VAL A 36 1.07 5.70 -13.59
C VAL A 36 1.69 4.44 -13.04
N LEU A 37 2.84 4.02 -13.57
CA LEU A 37 3.52 2.79 -13.20
C LEU A 37 4.09 2.87 -11.78
N ALA A 38 4.65 4.03 -11.39
CA ALA A 38 5.11 4.28 -10.02
C ALA A 38 3.95 4.26 -9.01
N ILE A 39 2.82 4.87 -9.35
CA ILE A 39 1.61 4.87 -8.50
C ILE A 39 1.06 3.45 -8.36
N VAL A 40 0.95 2.71 -9.46
CA VAL A 40 0.47 1.32 -9.45
C VAL A 40 1.38 0.42 -8.61
N ILE A 41 2.71 0.56 -8.72
CA ILE A 41 3.66 -0.17 -7.86
C ILE A 41 3.41 0.15 -6.39
N GLY A 42 3.21 1.43 -6.04
CA GLY A 42 2.91 1.85 -4.66
C GLY A 42 1.61 1.22 -4.12
N VAL A 43 0.54 1.22 -4.91
CA VAL A 43 -0.75 0.60 -4.54
C VAL A 43 -0.59 -0.91 -4.36
N VAL A 44 0.08 -1.59 -5.29
CA VAL A 44 0.28 -3.05 -5.25
C VAL A 44 1.15 -3.44 -4.06
N ALA A 45 2.24 -2.72 -3.81
CA ALA A 45 3.11 -2.94 -2.65
C ALA A 45 2.36 -2.73 -1.33
N GLY A 46 1.56 -1.66 -1.22
CA GLY A 46 0.70 -1.42 -0.05
C GLY A 46 -0.31 -2.55 0.17
N ARG A 47 -0.88 -3.09 -0.90
CA ARG A 47 -1.82 -4.22 -0.82
C ARG A 47 -1.13 -5.52 -0.38
N ILE A 48 0.05 -5.82 -0.91
CA ILE A 48 0.86 -6.98 -0.49
C ILE A 48 1.23 -6.87 0.99
N LEU A 49 1.64 -5.68 1.45
CA LEU A 49 1.91 -5.41 2.86
C LEU A 49 0.67 -5.64 3.73
N ALA A 50 -0.51 -5.19 3.29
CA ALA A 50 -1.76 -5.41 4.02
C ALA A 50 -2.10 -6.90 4.18
N PHE A 51 -1.90 -7.68 3.12
CA PHE A 51 -2.07 -9.13 3.17
C PHE A 51 -1.02 -9.81 4.06
N GLY A 52 0.24 -9.37 3.99
CA GLY A 52 1.32 -9.88 4.83
C GLY A 52 1.07 -9.60 6.31
N ILE A 53 0.68 -8.36 6.65
CA ILE A 53 0.33 -7.95 8.02
C ILE A 53 -0.93 -8.70 8.48
N GLY A 54 -1.97 -8.80 7.65
CA GLY A 54 -3.17 -9.57 7.99
C GLY A 54 -2.88 -11.06 8.21
N LYS A 55 -1.93 -11.64 7.46
CA LYS A 55 -1.48 -13.03 7.65
C LYS A 55 -0.64 -13.21 8.91
N LEU A 56 0.19 -12.23 9.25
CA LEU A 56 1.00 -12.24 10.48
C LEU A 56 0.15 -12.01 11.73
N LEU A 57 -0.85 -11.14 11.63
CA LEU A 57 -1.77 -10.80 12.72
C LEU A 57 -2.87 -11.83 12.93
N ARG A 58 -3.13 -12.74 11.98
CA ARG A 58 -3.96 -13.92 12.21
C ARG A 58 -3.13 -14.96 12.95
N PRO A 59 -3.30 -15.14 14.27
CA PRO A 59 -2.64 -16.23 14.96
C PRO A 59 -3.16 -17.54 14.39
N LYS A 60 -2.23 -18.43 14.07
CA LYS A 60 -2.45 -19.83 13.69
C LYS A 60 -3.43 -20.44 14.69
N ARG A 61 -4.72 -20.49 14.33
CA ARG A 61 -5.72 -21.30 15.04
C ARG A 61 -5.64 -22.72 14.50
#